data_AF-A0A2G6MVL2-F1
#
_entry.id   AF-A0A2G6MVL2-F1
#
_cell.length_a   1.000
_cell.length_b   1.000
_cell.length_c   1.000
_cell.angle_alpha   90.00
_cell.angle_beta   90.00
_cell.angle_gamma   90.00
#
_symmetry.space_group_name_H-M   'P 1'
#
loop_
_entity.id
_entity.type
_entity.pdbx_description
1 polymer ?
#
loop_
_entity_poly.entity_id
_entity_poly.type
_entity_poly.pdbx_seq_one_letter_code
_entity_poly.pdbx_strand_id
1 'polypeptide(L)'
;RFAPIKKTNDLLDVRSDNYVLTDDFTVIPNPERALDRAFIDLDPRFYQFVDAFEARFPAGAPSLLACERLVVRGDIRFGEGVVLKGRVEMTNTGGEQAVIPDGAVIEGDWRA
;
A
#
# COMPACT_ATOMS: atom_id res chain seq x y z
N ARG A 1 10.72 -8.84 16.44
CA ARG A 1 11.69 -7.81 15.98
C ARG A 1 10.85 -6.59 15.60
N PHE A 2 11.03 -5.42 16.24
CA PHE A 2 10.21 -4.21 16.03
C PHE A 2 10.36 -3.71 14.58
N ALA A 3 9.25 -3.39 13.90
CA ALA A 3 9.27 -2.70 12.60
C ALA A 3 9.29 -1.18 12.85
N PRO A 4 10.42 -0.49 12.63
CA PRO A 4 10.49 0.95 12.87
C PRO A 4 9.67 1.69 11.80
N ILE A 5 8.58 2.35 12.21
CA ILE A 5 7.80 3.22 11.32
C ILE A 5 8.54 4.55 11.22
N LYS A 6 9.22 4.79 10.09
CA LYS A 6 9.93 6.06 9.86
C LYS A 6 9.32 6.88 8.72
N LYS A 7 8.58 6.23 7.82
CA LYS A 7 7.96 6.83 6.64
C LYS A 7 6.56 6.28 6.42
N THR A 8 5.74 6.99 5.65
CA THR A 8 4.40 6.53 5.23
C THR A 8 4.43 5.21 4.44
N ASN A 9 5.57 4.88 3.81
CA ASN A 9 5.80 3.55 3.22
C ASN A 9 5.73 2.44 4.29
N ASP A 10 6.36 2.63 5.46
CA ASP A 10 6.31 1.67 6.56
C ASP A 10 4.92 1.66 7.21
N LEU A 11 4.25 2.81 7.25
CA LEU A 11 2.87 2.91 7.73
C LEU A 11 1.91 2.09 6.85
N LEU A 12 2.07 2.16 5.53
CA LEU A 12 1.27 1.37 4.59
C LEU A 12 1.50 -0.13 4.79
N ASP A 13 2.75 -0.54 4.94
CA ASP A 13 3.12 -1.94 5.20
C ASP A 13 2.41 -2.46 6.45
N VAL A 14 2.53 -1.75 7.59
CA VAL A 14 1.96 -2.15 8.88
C VAL A 14 0.43 -2.10 8.91
N ARG A 15 -0.20 -1.20 8.16
CA ARG A 15 -1.67 -1.10 8.07
C ARG A 15 -2.29 -2.09 7.08
N SER A 16 -1.50 -2.62 6.16
CA SER A 16 -1.96 -3.66 5.23
C SER A 16 -2.11 -5.00 5.92
N ASP A 17 -2.69 -5.96 5.21
CA ASP A 17 -2.77 -7.37 5.60
C ASP A 17 -1.41 -8.10 5.66
N ASN A 18 -0.28 -7.40 5.44
CA ASN A 18 1.06 -7.92 5.74
C ASN A 18 1.31 -8.12 7.23
N TYR A 19 0.53 -7.47 8.09
CA TYR A 19 0.61 -7.63 9.54
C TYR A 19 -0.78 -7.93 10.11
N VAL A 20 -0.79 -8.70 11.18
CA VAL A 20 -2.00 -9.04 11.92
C VAL A 20 -1.85 -8.61 13.38
N LEU A 21 -2.96 -8.19 13.97
CA LEU A 21 -3.06 -7.94 15.40
C LEU A 21 -3.39 -9.27 16.09
N THR A 22 -2.52 -9.74 16.98
CA THR A 22 -2.79 -10.92 17.80
C THR A 22 -3.75 -10.62 18.94
N ASP A 23 -4.28 -11.67 19.57
CA ASP A 23 -5.14 -11.58 20.76
C ASP A 23 -4.46 -10.83 21.93
N ASP A 24 -3.13 -10.87 21.98
CA ASP A 24 -2.29 -10.15 22.95
C ASP A 24 -2.02 -8.68 22.54
N PHE A 25 -2.83 -8.12 21.62
CA PHE A 25 -2.70 -6.77 21.08
C PHE A 25 -1.31 -6.45 20.49
N THR A 26 -0.63 -7.47 19.97
CA THR A 26 0.70 -7.32 19.37
C THR A 26 0.59 -7.39 17.85
N VAL A 27 1.22 -6.44 17.16
CA VAL A 27 1.32 -6.45 15.70
C VAL A 27 2.48 -7.35 15.28
N ILE A 28 2.17 -8.44 14.58
CA ILE A 28 3.15 -9.38 14.04
C ILE A 28 3.03 -9.48 12.52
N PRO A 29 4.09 -9.86 11.79
CA PRO A 29 3.97 -10.22 10.38
C PRO A 29 2.91 -11.30 10.19
N ASN A 30 2.07 -11.17 9.17
CA ASN A 30 1.01 -12.11 8.87
C ASN A 30 1.60 -13.50 8.54
N PRO A 31 1.28 -14.57 9.30
CA PRO A 31 1.79 -15.90 9.03
C PRO A 31 1.31 -16.50 7.70
N GLU A 32 0.23 -15.98 7.12
CA GLU A 32 -0.26 -16.37 5.79
C GLU A 32 0.60 -15.79 4.65
N ARG A 33 1.46 -14.81 4.96
CA ARG A 33 2.35 -14.21 3.96
C ARG A 33 3.48 -15.20 3.63
N ALA A 34 3.44 -15.73 2.41
CA ALA A 34 4.47 -16.64 1.89
C ALA A 34 5.72 -15.93 1.32
N LEU A 35 5.70 -14.59 1.27
CA LEU A 35 6.75 -13.76 0.69
C LEU A 35 7.55 -13.03 1.77
N ASP A 36 8.78 -12.64 1.46
CA ASP A 36 9.55 -11.69 2.26
C ASP A 36 8.82 -10.34 2.39
N ARG A 37 9.34 -9.45 3.24
CA ARG A 37 8.79 -8.11 3.44
C ARG A 37 8.61 -7.38 2.10
N ALA A 38 7.42 -6.85 1.86
CA ALA A 38 7.13 -6.08 0.65
C ALA A 38 8.02 -4.84 0.55
N PHE A 39 8.54 -4.57 -0.64
CA PHE A 39 9.17 -3.29 -0.92
C PHE A 39 8.09 -2.26 -1.28
N ILE A 40 7.96 -1.19 -0.52
CA ILE A 40 6.97 -0.13 -0.75
C ILE A 40 7.70 1.19 -0.97
N ASP A 41 7.38 1.86 -2.08
CA ASP A 41 7.93 3.16 -2.43
C ASP A 41 6.87 4.09 -3.00
N LEU A 42 6.39 5.01 -2.16
CA LEU A 42 5.36 5.99 -2.49
C LEU A 42 5.98 7.33 -2.87
N ASP A 43 5.38 8.02 -3.83
CA ASP A 43 5.82 9.35 -4.27
C ASP A 43 5.77 10.37 -3.11
N PRO A 44 6.90 10.91 -2.65
CA PRO A 44 6.90 11.82 -1.51
C PRO A 44 6.09 13.10 -1.79
N ARG A 45 5.90 13.48 -3.06
CA ARG A 45 5.09 14.66 -3.42
C ARG A 45 3.63 14.54 -2.98
N PHE A 46 3.11 13.31 -2.90
CA PHE A 46 1.69 13.05 -2.61
C PHE A 46 1.48 12.24 -1.32
N TYR A 47 2.48 11.47 -0.87
CA TYR A 47 2.33 10.54 0.25
C TYR A 47 3.27 10.83 1.43
N GLN A 48 4.09 11.88 1.41
CA GLN A 48 5.05 12.14 2.51
C GLN A 48 4.38 12.43 3.85
N PHE A 49 3.30 13.21 3.83
CA PHE A 49 2.59 13.62 5.04
C PHE A 49 1.41 12.68 5.31
N VAL A 50 1.14 12.41 6.59
CA VAL A 50 0.07 11.50 7.00
C VAL A 50 -1.28 11.95 6.46
N ASP A 51 -1.65 13.22 6.58
CA ASP A 51 -2.94 13.72 6.06
C ASP A 51 -3.09 13.51 4.55
N ALA A 52 -2.00 13.72 3.79
CA ALA A 52 -1.99 13.50 2.36
C ALA A 52 -2.10 12.01 2.01
N PHE A 53 -1.42 11.15 2.78
CA PHE A 53 -1.53 9.69 2.70
C PHE A 53 -2.96 9.21 3.00
N GLU A 54 -3.56 9.61 4.12
CA GLU A 54 -4.93 9.23 4.49
C GLU A 54 -5.95 9.64 3.41
N ALA A 55 -5.77 10.81 2.79
CA ALA A 55 -6.63 11.25 1.70
C ALA A 55 -6.58 10.35 0.44
N ARG A 56 -5.48 9.61 0.24
CA ARG A 56 -5.32 8.64 -0.88
C ARG A 56 -5.72 7.22 -0.49
N PHE A 57 -5.79 6.92 0.81
CA PHE A 57 -6.22 5.64 1.37
C PHE A 57 -7.45 5.80 2.30
N PRO A 58 -8.55 6.42 1.85
CA PRO A 58 -9.68 6.72 2.72
C PRO A 58 -10.45 5.48 3.20
N ALA A 59 -10.34 4.37 2.46
CA ALA A 59 -10.89 3.07 2.86
C ALA A 59 -9.84 2.19 3.58
N GLY A 60 -8.66 2.73 3.88
CA GLY A 60 -7.52 1.99 4.42
C GLY A 60 -6.55 1.50 3.36
N ALA A 61 -5.59 0.68 3.80
CA ALA A 61 -4.56 0.12 2.94
C ALA A 61 -5.13 -0.94 1.98
N PRO A 62 -4.65 -1.04 0.73
CA PRO A 62 -4.95 -2.17 -0.13
C PRO A 62 -4.33 -3.45 0.44
N SER A 63 -4.83 -4.60 -0.01
CA SER A 63 -4.20 -5.90 0.25
C SER A 63 -2.83 -5.97 -0.44
N LEU A 64 -1.80 -6.25 0.37
CA LEU A 64 -0.41 -6.42 -0.04
C LEU A 64 0.11 -7.83 0.23
N LEU A 65 -0.71 -8.74 0.76
CA LEU A 65 -0.34 -10.10 1.15
C LEU A 65 0.40 -10.88 0.04
N ALA A 66 -0.03 -10.71 -1.21
CA ALA A 66 0.58 -11.32 -2.39
C ALA A 66 1.46 -10.35 -3.19
N CYS A 67 1.74 -9.16 -2.67
CA CYS A 67 2.57 -8.13 -3.29
C CYS A 67 4.03 -8.23 -2.83
N GLU A 68 4.95 -8.39 -3.78
CA GLU A 68 6.40 -8.35 -3.56
C GLU A 68 6.92 -6.90 -3.54
N ARG A 69 6.42 -6.07 -4.45
CA ARG A 69 6.92 -4.72 -4.70
C ARG A 69 5.76 -3.82 -5.11
N LEU A 70 5.64 -2.67 -4.44
CA LEU A 70 4.74 -1.60 -4.79
C LEU A 70 5.53 -0.31 -5.01
N VAL A 71 5.45 0.24 -6.22
CA VAL A 71 5.95 1.57 -6.55
C VAL A 71 4.78 2.43 -7.01
N VAL A 72 4.59 3.58 -6.38
CA VAL A 72 3.53 4.53 -6.76
C VAL A 72 4.19 5.86 -7.12
N ARG A 73 3.88 6.38 -8.32
CA ARG A 73 4.33 7.67 -8.83
C ARG A 73 3.14 8.50 -9.29
N GLY A 74 3.05 9.74 -8.84
CA GLY A 74 1.88 10.60 -9.09
C GLY A 74 0.76 10.46 -8.07
N ASP A 75 -0.33 11.20 -8.29
CA ASP A 75 -1.49 11.25 -7.40
C ASP A 75 -2.47 10.11 -7.72
N ILE A 76 -2.51 9.08 -6.86
CA ILE A 76 -3.34 7.90 -7.05
C ILE A 76 -4.12 7.62 -5.76
N ARG A 77 -5.44 7.59 -5.85
CA ARG A 77 -6.33 7.26 -4.73
C ARG A 77 -6.82 5.83 -4.86
N PHE A 78 -6.79 5.08 -3.78
CA PHE A 78 -7.23 3.70 -3.72
C PHE A 78 -8.66 3.61 -3.23
N GLY A 79 -9.47 2.82 -3.93
CA GLY A 79 -10.80 2.39 -3.50
C GLY A 79 -10.72 1.35 -2.38
N GLU A 80 -11.90 0.94 -1.91
CA GLU A 80 -12.05 -0.11 -0.91
C GLU A 80 -11.71 -1.49 -1.49
N GLY A 81 -11.05 -2.35 -0.72
CA GLY A 81 -10.84 -3.75 -1.09
C GLY A 81 -9.92 -3.96 -2.31
N VAL A 82 -9.07 -2.99 -2.64
CA VAL A 82 -8.08 -3.14 -3.72
C VAL A 82 -7.03 -4.20 -3.33
N VAL A 83 -6.66 -5.06 -4.29
CA VAL A 83 -5.67 -6.13 -4.11
C VAL A 83 -4.51 -5.96 -5.07
N LEU A 84 -3.29 -5.92 -4.54
CA LEU A 84 -2.06 -5.80 -5.33
C LEU A 84 -1.27 -7.11 -5.28
N LYS A 85 -0.80 -7.58 -6.45
CA LYS A 85 -0.13 -8.89 -6.58
C LYS A 85 1.19 -8.78 -7.34
N GLY A 86 2.18 -9.56 -6.89
CA GLY A 86 3.49 -9.63 -7.50
C GLY A 86 4.23 -8.29 -7.44
N ARG A 87 4.74 -7.84 -8.58
CA ARG A 87 5.44 -6.56 -8.71
C ARG A 87 4.51 -5.57 -9.39
N VAL A 88 4.09 -4.55 -8.64
CA VAL A 88 3.16 -3.52 -9.09
C VAL A 88 3.88 -2.19 -9.19
N GLU A 89 3.87 -1.60 -10.38
CA GLU A 89 4.36 -0.25 -10.63
C GLU A 89 3.23 0.62 -11.18
N MET A 90 2.80 1.61 -10.40
CA MET A 90 1.66 2.47 -10.71
C MET A 90 2.15 3.87 -11.01
N THR A 91 1.81 4.39 -12.18
CA THR A 91 2.20 5.73 -12.60
C THR A 91 1.01 6.54 -13.06
N ASN A 92 0.81 7.70 -12.45
CA ASN A 92 -0.06 8.75 -12.95
C ASN A 92 0.81 9.94 -13.37
N THR A 93 0.84 10.23 -14.68
CA THR A 93 1.51 11.43 -15.22
C THR A 93 0.55 12.58 -15.52
N GLY A 94 -0.75 12.36 -15.34
CA GLY A 94 -1.78 13.37 -15.55
C GLY A 94 -1.72 14.50 -14.52
N GLY A 95 -2.41 15.60 -14.83
CA GLY A 95 -2.59 16.72 -13.90
C GLY A 95 -3.69 16.49 -12.85
N GLU A 96 -4.49 15.44 -13.00
CA GLU A 96 -5.61 15.10 -12.12
C GLU A 96 -5.31 13.85 -11.30
N GLN A 97 -5.96 13.71 -10.14
CA GLN A 97 -5.85 12.51 -9.32
C GLN A 97 -6.50 11.33 -10.02
N ALA A 98 -5.74 10.24 -10.16
CA ALA A 98 -6.28 8.98 -10.66
C ALA A 98 -6.93 8.18 -9.53
N VAL A 99 -8.00 7.46 -9.83
CA VAL A 99 -8.74 6.67 -8.84
C VAL A 99 -8.74 5.20 -9.25
N ILE A 100 -8.28 4.35 -8.35
CA ILE A 100 -8.43 2.90 -8.46
C ILE A 100 -9.81 2.53 -7.94
N PRO A 101 -10.65 1.84 -8.73
CA PRO A 101 -12.00 1.48 -8.30
C PRO A 101 -11.98 0.45 -7.19
N ASP A 102 -13.08 0.36 -6.46
CA ASP A 102 -13.27 -0.61 -5.39
C ASP A 102 -13.16 -2.05 -5.92
N GLY A 103 -12.54 -2.93 -5.14
CA GLY A 103 -12.34 -4.34 -5.47
C GLY A 103 -11.37 -4.59 -6.64
N ALA A 104 -10.67 -3.57 -7.13
CA ALA A 104 -9.71 -3.74 -8.23
C ALA A 104 -8.59 -4.69 -7.83
N VAL A 105 -8.21 -5.57 -8.76
CA VAL A 105 -7.04 -6.44 -8.63
C VAL A 105 -6.00 -5.98 -9.65
N ILE A 106 -4.82 -5.60 -9.17
CA ILE A 106 -3.74 -5.08 -10.02
C ILE A 106 -2.51 -5.96 -9.88
N GLU A 107 -1.95 -6.32 -11.04
CA GLU A 107 -0.72 -7.09 -11.18
C GLU A 107 0.09 -6.48 -12.34
N GLY A 108 1.39 -6.23 -12.12
CA GLY A 108 2.26 -5.60 -13.12
C GLY A 108 2.12 -4.08 -13.19
N ASP A 109 2.34 -3.54 -14.40
CA ASP A 109 2.37 -2.10 -14.64
C ASP A 109 0.95 -1.54 -14.79
N TRP A 110 0.65 -0.46 -14.07
CA TRP A 110 -0.60 0.28 -14.17
C TRP A 110 -0.32 1.75 -14.50
N ARG A 111 -1.11 2.31 -15.44
CA ARG A 111 -0.98 3.71 -15.88
C ARG A 111 -2.35 4.37 -16.03
N ALA A 112 -2.42 5.63 -15.60
CA ALA A 112 -3.53 6.56 -15.86
C ALA A 112 -3.14 7.61 -16.89
#